data_AF-A0A940V1C2-F1
#
_entry.id   AF-A0A940V1C2-F1
#
_cell.length_a   1.000
_cell.length_b   1.000
_cell.length_c   1.000
_cell.angle_alpha   90.00
_cell.angle_beta   90.00
_cell.angle_gamma   90.00
#
_symmetry.space_group_name_H-M   'P 1'
#
loop_
_entity.id
_entity.type
_entity.pdbx_description
1 polymer ?
#
loop_
_entity_poly.entity_id
_entity_poly.type
_entity_poly.pdbx_seq_one_letter_code
_entity_poly.pdbx_strand_id
1 'polypeptide(L)'
;TYPKKIIGNGALPIRFWFVNTGSAPCYKEFQLKIRLESKSAHYEFLLHIDQSSWKIDDITHNEILPLPELQEGSYLLSIGMFFSDGTPIHLDVKANENLGYYELGTIEVDNCMTDDLLHAWDDFYPEGYYPLEDPKAPNETVT
;
A
#
# COMPACT_ATOMS: atom_id res chain seq x y z
N THR A 1 3.84 0.84 4.80
CA THR A 1 3.32 0.25 6.05
C THR A 1 1.83 0.04 5.95
N TYR A 2 1.30 -0.90 6.73
CA TYR A 2 -0.13 -1.25 6.78
C TYR A 2 -0.45 -1.89 8.14
N PRO A 3 -1.70 -1.83 8.63
CA PRO A 3 -2.10 -2.50 9.85
C PRO A 3 -2.17 -4.02 9.64
N LYS A 4 -1.77 -4.79 10.66
CA LYS A 4 -1.85 -6.26 10.61
C LYS A 4 -3.26 -6.82 10.82
N LYS A 5 -4.18 -5.98 11.31
CA LYS A 5 -5.57 -6.34 11.58
C LYS A 5 -6.49 -5.27 11.01
N ILE A 6 -7.56 -5.69 10.35
CA ILE A 6 -8.60 -4.83 9.78
C ILE A 6 -9.99 -5.43 10.04
N ILE A 7 -11.01 -4.62 9.83
CA ILE A 7 -12.42 -5.02 9.93
C ILE A 7 -13.05 -4.90 8.53
N GLY A 8 -13.85 -5.87 8.13
CA GLY A 8 -14.69 -5.76 6.92
C GLY A 8 -15.69 -4.61 7.05
N ASN A 9 -15.98 -3.90 5.95
CA ASN A 9 -16.68 -2.61 5.95
C ASN A 9 -15.97 -1.46 6.70
N GLY A 10 -14.75 -1.68 7.20
CA GLY A 10 -13.91 -0.65 7.80
C GLY A 10 -12.97 0.00 6.78
N ALA A 11 -11.77 0.31 7.24
CA ALA A 11 -10.74 0.96 6.44
C ALA A 11 -9.38 0.24 6.50
N LEU A 12 -8.64 0.33 5.39
CA LEU A 12 -7.26 -0.11 5.27
C LEU A 12 -6.35 1.11 5.00
N PRO A 13 -5.76 1.71 6.05
CA PRO A 13 -4.72 2.72 5.89
C PRO A 13 -3.44 2.08 5.36
N ILE A 14 -2.91 2.64 4.27
CA ILE A 14 -1.68 2.21 3.61
C ILE A 14 -0.76 3.40 3.38
N ARG A 15 0.54 3.14 3.53
CA ARG A 15 1.61 4.08 3.18
C ARG A 15 2.65 3.39 2.34
N PHE A 16 3.03 3.99 1.24
CA PHE A 16 4.09 3.53 0.36
C PHE A 16 5.16 4.59 0.21
N TRP A 17 6.39 4.11 0.08
CA TRP A 17 7.54 4.87 -0.37
C TRP A 17 8.06 4.14 -1.61
N PHE A 18 7.96 4.80 -2.75
CA PHE A 18 8.56 4.36 -4.00
C PHE A 18 9.77 5.24 -4.31
N VAL A 19 10.69 4.71 -5.11
CA VAL A 19 11.82 5.47 -5.63
C VAL A 19 11.87 5.26 -7.14
N ASN A 20 11.79 6.34 -7.91
CA ASN A 20 12.06 6.30 -9.34
C ASN A 20 13.54 6.61 -9.58
N THR A 21 14.34 5.55 -9.77
CA THR A 21 15.78 5.63 -10.06
C THR A 21 16.10 5.83 -11.55
N GLY A 22 15.07 6.03 -12.38
CA GLY A 22 15.21 6.30 -13.81
C GLY A 22 15.66 7.73 -14.12
N SER A 23 15.86 8.02 -15.40
CA SER A 23 16.24 9.36 -15.88
C SER A 23 15.05 10.27 -16.20
N ALA A 24 13.82 9.79 -16.05
CA ALA A 24 12.59 10.50 -16.37
C ALA A 24 11.38 9.97 -15.56
N PRO A 25 10.31 10.79 -15.40
CA PRO A 25 9.00 10.31 -14.96
C PRO A 25 8.40 9.27 -15.93
N CYS A 26 7.42 8.51 -15.44
CA CYS A 26 6.61 7.67 -16.32
C CYS A 26 5.54 8.52 -17.01
N TYR A 27 5.63 8.66 -18.34
CA TYR A 27 4.66 9.45 -19.12
C TYR A 27 3.45 8.64 -19.62
N LYS A 28 3.50 7.31 -19.52
CA LYS A 28 2.39 6.44 -19.93
C LYS A 28 1.48 6.25 -18.73
N GLU A 29 0.18 6.43 -18.93
CA GLU A 29 -0.84 6.24 -17.91
C GLU A 29 -0.73 4.87 -17.24
N PHE A 30 -0.74 4.87 -15.91
CA PHE A 30 -0.64 3.68 -15.10
C PHE A 30 -1.53 3.74 -13.85
N GLN A 31 -1.76 2.58 -13.28
CA GLN A 31 -2.62 2.37 -12.13
C GLN A 31 -1.84 1.62 -11.08
N LEU A 32 -2.01 2.03 -9.82
CA LEU A 32 -1.50 1.31 -8.67
C LEU A 32 -2.68 0.56 -8.02
N LYS A 33 -2.50 -0.73 -7.76
CA LYS A 33 -3.53 -1.61 -7.24
C LYS A 33 -3.03 -2.35 -6.02
N ILE A 34 -3.95 -2.60 -5.09
CA ILE A 34 -3.75 -3.50 -3.96
C ILE A 34 -4.64 -4.71 -4.12
N ARG A 35 -4.12 -5.87 -3.76
CA ARG A 35 -4.86 -7.14 -3.75
C ARG A 35 -4.87 -7.73 -2.35
N LEU A 36 -6.05 -8.12 -1.88
CA LEU A 36 -6.25 -8.99 -0.72
C LEU A 36 -6.68 -10.36 -1.23
N GLU A 37 -5.92 -11.39 -0.89
CA GLU A 37 -6.17 -12.75 -1.36
C GLU A 37 -6.22 -13.73 -0.18
N SER A 38 -7.32 -14.46 -0.06
CA SER A 38 -7.46 -15.59 0.85
C SER A 38 -7.64 -16.89 0.06
N LYS A 39 -7.80 -18.03 0.75
CA LYS A 39 -8.06 -19.32 0.08
C LYS A 39 -9.40 -19.35 -0.67
N SER A 40 -10.36 -18.50 -0.30
CA SER A 40 -11.74 -18.54 -0.81
C SER A 40 -12.14 -17.30 -1.59
N ALA A 41 -11.40 -16.19 -1.48
CA ALA A 41 -11.78 -14.91 -2.07
C ALA A 41 -10.55 -14.10 -2.49
N HIS A 42 -10.76 -13.23 -3.49
CA HIS A 42 -9.80 -12.22 -3.90
C HIS A 42 -10.52 -10.88 -4.06
N TYR A 43 -9.86 -9.80 -3.64
CA TYR A 43 -10.37 -8.44 -3.76
C TYR A 43 -9.26 -7.56 -4.31
N GLU A 44 -9.57 -6.77 -5.33
CA GLU A 44 -8.64 -5.80 -5.92
C GLU A 44 -9.16 -4.39 -5.70
N PHE A 45 -8.27 -3.50 -5.27
CA PHE A 45 -8.54 -2.10 -4.98
C PHE A 45 -7.65 -1.22 -5.85
N LEU A 46 -8.26 -0.28 -6.55
CA LEU A 46 -7.52 0.76 -7.27
C LEU A 46 -7.16 1.88 -6.29
N LEU A 47 -5.88 2.26 -6.26
CA LEU A 47 -5.39 3.39 -5.48
C LEU A 47 -5.55 4.70 -6.25
N HIS A 48 -5.86 5.77 -5.53
CA HIS A 48 -6.01 7.11 -6.10
C HIS A 48 -4.66 7.83 -6.19
N ILE A 49 -3.87 7.47 -7.19
CA ILE A 49 -2.57 8.12 -7.42
C ILE A 49 -2.71 9.42 -8.22
N ASP A 50 -1.97 10.45 -7.81
CA ASP A 50 -1.69 11.61 -8.67
C ASP A 50 -0.42 11.35 -9.48
N GLN A 51 -0.56 10.85 -10.71
CA GLN A 51 0.59 10.55 -11.57
C GLN A 51 1.48 11.77 -11.83
N SER A 52 0.96 13.00 -11.77
CA SER A 52 1.77 14.21 -11.98
C SER A 52 2.78 14.45 -10.86
N SER A 53 2.55 13.85 -9.68
CA SER A 53 3.45 13.86 -8.54
C SER A 53 4.55 12.79 -8.61
N TRP A 54 4.41 11.79 -9.50
CA TRP A 54 5.35 10.66 -9.63
C TRP A 54 6.55 11.03 -10.50
N LYS A 55 7.51 11.75 -9.90
CA LYS A 55 8.71 12.27 -10.57
C LYS A 55 9.90 11.32 -10.42
N ILE A 56 11.09 11.80 -10.77
CA ILE A 56 12.36 11.14 -10.43
C ILE A 56 12.58 11.29 -8.91
N ASP A 57 13.30 10.37 -8.30
CA ASP A 57 13.56 10.26 -6.85
C ASP A 57 12.36 9.73 -6.04
N ASP A 58 12.27 10.14 -4.78
CA ASP A 58 11.34 9.59 -3.80
C ASP A 58 9.90 10.03 -4.06
N ILE A 59 8.98 9.06 -3.96
CA ILE A 59 7.55 9.25 -4.16
C ILE A 59 6.84 8.61 -2.96
N THR A 60 6.09 9.40 -2.20
CA THR A 60 5.26 8.89 -1.11
C THR A 60 3.80 8.83 -1.54
N HIS A 61 3.13 7.72 -1.20
CA HIS A 61 1.70 7.54 -1.45
C HIS A 61 1.02 7.06 -0.18
N ASN A 62 0.10 7.85 0.35
CA ASN A 62 -0.65 7.52 1.55
C ASN A 62 -2.14 7.54 1.22
N GLU A 63 -2.84 6.47 1.58
CA GLU A 63 -4.25 6.34 1.27
C GLU A 63 -4.96 5.55 2.37
N ILE A 64 -6.23 5.86 2.60
CA ILE A 64 -7.11 5.06 3.44
C ILE A 64 -8.15 4.45 2.52
N LEU A 65 -8.06 3.14 2.30
CA LEU A 65 -8.98 2.43 1.43
C LEU A 65 -10.24 2.04 2.21
N PRO A 66 -11.44 2.43 1.77
CA PRO A 66 -12.66 1.85 2.30
C PRO A 66 -12.75 0.38 1.86
N LEU A 67 -13.00 -0.51 2.81
CA LEU A 67 -13.11 -1.94 2.55
C LEU A 67 -14.58 -2.33 2.37
N PRO A 68 -14.90 -3.28 1.48
CA PRO A 68 -16.21 -3.91 1.44
C PRO A 68 -16.36 -4.88 2.61
N GLU A 69 -17.47 -5.60 2.66
CA GLU A 69 -17.61 -6.73 3.55
C GLU A 69 -16.56 -7.80 3.20
N LEU A 70 -15.72 -8.12 4.17
CA LEU A 70 -14.69 -9.14 4.08
C LEU A 70 -15.02 -10.28 5.04
N GLN A 71 -14.81 -11.51 4.59
CA GLN A 71 -14.91 -12.68 5.47
C GLN A 71 -13.78 -12.64 6.50
N GLU A 72 -14.05 -13.12 7.70
CA GLU A 72 -13.01 -13.24 8.73
C GLU A 72 -11.92 -14.22 8.29
N GLY A 73 -10.67 -13.89 8.64
CA GLY A 73 -9.52 -14.75 8.42
C GLY A 73 -8.30 -14.04 7.84
N SER A 74 -7.35 -14.85 7.40
CA SER A 74 -6.03 -14.41 6.97
C SER A 74 -5.98 -14.14 5.46
N TYR A 75 -5.51 -12.95 5.09
CA TYR A 75 -5.36 -12.48 3.71
C TYR A 75 -3.92 -12.13 3.41
N LEU A 76 -3.43 -12.57 2.26
CA LEU A 76 -2.20 -12.08 1.66
C LEU A 76 -2.48 -10.71 1.02
N LEU A 77 -1.73 -9.70 1.48
CA LEU A 77 -1.69 -8.37 0.89
C LEU A 77 -0.58 -8.30 -0.16
N SER A 78 -0.94 -7.86 -1.36
CA SER A 78 0.01 -7.65 -2.45
C SER A 78 -0.24 -6.31 -3.15
N ILE A 79 0.78 -5.77 -3.81
CA ILE A 79 0.71 -4.54 -4.60
C ILE A 79 1.10 -4.80 -6.05
N GLY A 80 0.40 -4.17 -6.98
CA GLY A 80 0.73 -4.25 -8.39
C GLY A 80 0.60 -2.90 -9.07
N MET A 81 1.43 -2.67 -10.08
CA MET A 81 1.40 -1.47 -10.89
C MET A 81 1.21 -1.88 -12.36
N PHE A 82 0.27 -1.25 -13.06
CA PHE A 82 -0.15 -1.69 -14.38
C PHE A 82 -0.36 -0.50 -15.31
N PHE A 83 0.00 -0.63 -16.58
CA PHE A 83 -0.45 0.31 -17.59
C PHE A 83 -1.96 0.16 -17.83
N SER A 84 -2.58 1.15 -18.47
CA SER A 84 -4.02 1.12 -18.79
C SER A 84 -4.47 -0.08 -19.64
N ASP A 85 -3.53 -0.72 -20.36
CA ASP A 85 -3.77 -1.93 -21.16
C ASP A 85 -3.69 -3.23 -20.32
N GLY A 86 -3.44 -3.12 -19.02
CA GLY A 86 -3.29 -4.25 -18.09
C GLY A 86 -1.90 -4.87 -18.07
N THR A 87 -0.95 -4.37 -18.85
CA THR A 87 0.44 -4.85 -18.81
C THR A 87 1.09 -4.46 -17.49
N PRO A 88 1.72 -5.40 -16.76
CA PRO A 88 2.37 -5.10 -15.49
C PRO A 88 3.62 -4.22 -15.69
N ILE A 89 3.80 -3.27 -14.78
CA ILE A 89 5.04 -2.53 -14.60
C ILE A 89 5.80 -3.20 -13.46
N HIS A 90 6.96 -3.78 -13.80
CA HIS A 90 7.75 -4.52 -12.83
C HIS A 90 8.51 -3.57 -11.91
N LEU A 91 8.35 -3.77 -10.60
CA LEU A 91 9.08 -3.08 -9.55
C LEU A 91 10.40 -3.80 -9.28
N ASP A 92 11.48 -3.05 -9.10
CA ASP A 92 12.79 -3.59 -8.72
C ASP A 92 12.84 -3.87 -7.21
N VAL A 93 12.09 -4.89 -6.78
CA VAL A 93 11.99 -5.30 -5.38
C VAL A 93 12.24 -6.80 -5.24
N LYS A 94 12.90 -7.17 -4.14
CA LYS A 94 13.11 -8.59 -3.77
C LYS A 94 11.89 -9.11 -3.00
N ALA A 95 10.76 -9.24 -3.70
CA ALA A 95 9.53 -9.82 -3.19
C ALA A 95 9.05 -10.93 -4.11
N ASN A 96 8.24 -11.85 -3.59
CA ASN A 96 7.56 -12.84 -4.42
C ASN A 96 6.59 -12.10 -5.35
N GLU A 97 6.73 -12.35 -6.65
CA GLU A 97 5.90 -11.76 -7.69
C GLU A 97 5.01 -12.83 -8.33
N ASN A 98 3.73 -12.49 -8.52
CA ASN A 98 2.77 -13.33 -9.22
C ASN A 98 1.77 -12.47 -10.01
N LEU A 99 1.80 -12.59 -11.34
CA LEU A 99 0.89 -11.88 -12.27
C LEU A 99 0.95 -10.34 -12.14
N GLY A 100 2.13 -9.78 -11.92
CA GLY A 100 2.37 -8.35 -11.74
C GLY A 100 2.15 -7.83 -10.31
N TYR A 101 1.81 -8.73 -9.37
CA TYR A 101 1.61 -8.39 -7.97
C TYR A 101 2.76 -8.89 -7.10
N TYR A 102 3.27 -8.01 -6.24
CA TYR A 102 4.35 -8.27 -5.29
C TYR A 102 3.78 -8.43 -3.87
N GLU A 103 4.13 -9.52 -3.20
CA GLU A 103 3.68 -9.82 -1.83
C GLU A 103 4.27 -8.82 -0.82
N LEU A 104 3.39 -8.20 -0.01
CA LEU A 104 3.76 -7.28 1.07
C LEU A 104 3.70 -7.95 2.45
N GLY A 105 2.87 -8.99 2.58
CA GLY A 105 2.72 -9.79 3.80
C GLY A 105 1.24 -10.08 4.12
N THR A 106 0.93 -10.36 5.37
CA THR A 106 -0.38 -10.91 5.76
C THR A 106 -1.15 -9.93 6.64
N ILE A 107 -2.47 -9.86 6.43
CA ILE A 107 -3.43 -9.12 7.24
C ILE A 107 -4.50 -10.10 7.75
N GLU A 108 -4.90 -9.95 9.01
CA GLU A 108 -6.05 -10.64 9.57
C GLU A 108 -7.29 -9.75 9.54
N VAL A 109 -8.40 -10.29 9.04
CA VAL A 109 -9.73 -9.68 9.10
C VAL A 109 -10.46 -10.25 10.31
N ASP A 110 -10.86 -9.38 11.23
CA ASP A 110 -11.57 -9.72 12.45
C ASP A 110 -12.80 -8.81 12.60
N ASN A 111 -13.99 -9.33 12.30
CA ASN A 111 -15.23 -8.55 12.31
C ASN A 111 -15.84 -8.41 13.71
N CYS A 112 -15.20 -8.97 14.75
CA CYS A 112 -15.61 -8.81 16.14
C CYS A 112 -14.98 -7.57 16.81
N MET A 113 -14.03 -6.92 16.14
CA MET A 113 -13.40 -5.69 16.65
C MET A 113 -14.32 -4.48 16.40
N THR A 114 -14.41 -3.57 17.37
CA THR A 114 -15.11 -2.28 17.19
C THR A 114 -14.18 -1.35 16.39
N ASP A 115 -14.73 -0.62 15.42
CA ASP A 115 -13.97 0.13 14.40
C ASP A 115 -13.22 1.34 14.96
N ASP A 116 -12.06 1.09 15.58
CA ASP A 116 -11.11 2.12 16.02
C ASP A 116 -10.10 2.51 14.92
N LEU A 117 -10.21 1.93 13.71
CA LEU A 117 -9.25 2.20 12.61
C LEU A 117 -9.53 3.49 11.83
N LEU A 118 -10.77 4.00 11.90
CA LEU A 118 -11.13 5.33 11.40
C LEU A 118 -10.30 6.45 12.07
N HIS A 119 -9.85 6.22 13.31
CA HIS A 119 -9.01 7.13 14.10
C HIS A 119 -7.56 6.67 14.21
N ALA A 120 -7.12 5.69 13.40
CA ALA A 120 -5.76 5.16 13.48
C ALA A 120 -4.67 6.24 13.29
N TRP A 121 -4.98 7.36 12.64
CA TRP A 121 -4.03 8.49 12.57
C TRP A 121 -4.05 9.39 13.81
N ASP A 122 -5.17 9.46 14.52
CA ASP A 122 -5.32 10.24 15.75
C ASP A 122 -4.63 9.54 16.94
N ASP A 123 -4.68 8.20 17.00
CA ASP A 123 -4.07 7.43 18.10
C ASP A 123 -2.55 7.28 17.97
N PHE A 124 -2.02 7.17 16.74
CA PHE A 124 -0.58 7.07 16.53
C PHE A 124 0.13 8.43 16.66
N TYR A 125 -0.59 9.55 16.52
CA TYR A 125 -0.05 10.91 16.63
C TYR A 125 -1.06 11.89 17.28
N PRO A 126 -1.34 11.76 18.59
CA PRO A 126 -2.36 12.56 19.28
C PRO A 126 -2.08 14.08 19.29
N GLU A 127 -0.84 14.49 19.01
CA GLU A 127 -0.39 15.88 19.01
C GLU A 127 -0.39 16.52 17.59
N GLY A 128 -0.84 15.80 16.55
CA GLY A 128 -0.89 16.33 15.17
C GLY A 128 0.47 16.64 14.55
N TYR A 129 1.57 16.18 15.16
CA TYR A 129 2.93 16.47 14.74
C TYR A 129 3.44 15.37 13.80
N TYR A 130 3.62 15.70 12.52
CA TYR A 130 4.42 14.89 11.60
C TYR A 130 5.90 15.05 11.99
N PRO A 131 6.63 13.98 12.37
CA PRO A 131 8.07 14.06 12.38
C PRO A 131 8.52 14.23 10.92
N LEU A 132 9.07 15.39 10.58
CA LEU A 132 9.77 15.65 9.31
C LEU A 132 11.13 14.90 9.24
N GLU A 133 11.25 13.76 9.91
CA GLU A 133 12.41 12.90 9.71
C GLU A 133 12.07 11.95 8.58
N ASP A 134 12.65 12.24 7.41
CA ASP A 134 12.67 11.32 6.29
C ASP A 134 13.16 9.95 6.81
N PRO A 135 12.49 8.83 6.45
CA PRO A 135 13.00 7.51 6.75
C PRO A 135 14.42 7.40 6.20
N LYS A 136 15.35 6.97 7.06
CA LYS A 136 16.75 6.84 6.70
C LYS A 136 16.89 5.93 5.50
N ALA A 137 17.61 6.41 4.49
CA ALA A 137 17.98 5.61 3.34
C ALA A 137 18.68 4.31 3.81
N PRO A 138 18.52 3.17 3.10
CA PRO A 138 19.03 1.87 3.52
C PRO A 138 20.55 1.78 3.79
N ASN A 139 21.32 2.81 3.44
CA ASN A 139 22.79 2.81 3.47
C ASN A 139 23.42 3.74 4.51
N GLU A 140 22.67 4.30 5.46
CA GLU A 140 23.29 5.01 6.59
C GLU A 140 23.72 4.02 7.68
N THR A 141 24.86 3.37 7.47
CA THR A 141 25.59 2.72 8.57
C THR A 141 26.06 3.78 9.55
N VAL A 142 25.55 3.71 10.77
CA VAL A 142 26.03 4.48 11.93
C VAL A 142 27.50 4.17 12.15
N THR A 143 28.30 5.23 12.27
CA THR A 143 29.75 5.18 12.51
C THR A 143 30.08 4.72 13.93
#